data_AF-A0A4P2QKP3-F1
#
_entry.id   AF-A0A4P2QKP3-F1
#
_cell.length_a   1.000
_cell.length_b   1.000
_cell.length_c   1.000
_cell.angle_alpha   90.00
_cell.angle_beta   90.00
_cell.angle_gamma   90.00
#
_symmetry.space_group_name_H-M   'P 1'
#
loop_
_entity.id
_entity.type
_entity.pdbx_description
1 polymer ?
#
loop_
_entity_poly.entity_id
_entity_poly.type
_entity_poly.pdbx_seq_one_letter_code
_entity_poly.pdbx_strand_id
1 'polypeptide(L)'
;MEPLTILAGLGYVATAGLPAGLAYVRHRARRALGAGTPDEAADEDTPVAPAFAGLVSATPAVRRTLLEVAYELGLAPAALATVIELESGWDPGAPRKATGTPRAGLNQVTVGAKLPGLDTAERVWAVRTWSAERQLRELVRPFFARLEGRSPAWTAFDLYKRNFLPAAARLPLEAQIAVRDGKEPVVPGAVLTKGAVYAANPGFDPEKKGHFTWADVERAVRAVEGRAKGKWVTIGGQLVDAPPPAAQAARSAPQVSGRPAAPPAQVAPALRVLVRQLNERWPGRSRASDGLLGDAGHQARKSDHNEGNALDVTHDPERGPDLDALAERLLTDPRVTYVIWNKRIANRQVQGGAWRPYDGTNPHTRHLHVSVRAEARNDERPWSLPDQGAAVAGAPAVPPLPGVVEGWKDGLVDNVYWSELELGPYRLRVATDALSVRGVRLPVAFREALELCRVSHYLPPTRAICDARWRAAVRRVVLAPLAPPGLPALLDRYPTLEAQAREWSKRIGPKSAALLDGPWKEWILEPGLRERQAVSYGLRREGGGVWQTPGRVHDDVHKDWSQLWAPVHRKATRDSEEIDLVDELARGSELLLGGALPPWLVEVLR
;
A
#
# COMPACT_ATOMS: atom_id res chain seq x y z
N MET A 1 -24.24 -51.94 -11.05
CA MET A 1 -23.68 -51.57 -12.35
C MET A 1 -22.58 -50.55 -12.12
N GLU A 2 -21.34 -51.03 -12.04
CA GLU A 2 -20.18 -50.28 -12.53
C GLU A 2 -20.18 -50.26 -14.09
N PRO A 3 -19.10 -49.87 -14.82
CA PRO A 3 -18.41 -48.57 -14.95
C PRO A 3 -18.16 -48.25 -16.46
N LEU A 4 -17.21 -47.34 -16.77
CA LEU A 4 -16.29 -47.27 -17.95
C LEU A 4 -16.22 -45.87 -18.59
N THR A 5 -15.17 -45.06 -18.40
CA THR A 5 -13.77 -45.11 -18.90
C THR A 5 -13.63 -44.75 -20.39
N ILE A 6 -12.78 -43.76 -20.70
CA ILE A 6 -11.64 -43.78 -21.65
C ILE A 6 -11.40 -42.44 -22.36
N LEU A 7 -10.13 -42.06 -22.28
CA LEU A 7 -9.34 -40.98 -22.87
C LEU A 7 -9.15 -41.08 -24.40
N ALA A 8 -8.76 -39.91 -24.95
CA ALA A 8 -7.80 -39.66 -26.03
C ALA A 8 -8.28 -39.67 -27.51
N GLY A 9 -7.84 -38.63 -28.22
CA GLY A 9 -7.86 -38.58 -29.68
C GLY A 9 -7.71 -37.17 -30.25
N LEU A 10 -6.47 -36.72 -30.43
CA LEU A 10 -6.06 -35.49 -31.10
C LEU A 10 -6.61 -35.36 -32.53
N GLY A 11 -7.05 -34.15 -32.90
CA GLY A 11 -7.34 -33.75 -34.28
C GLY A 11 -7.10 -32.25 -34.44
N TYR A 12 -5.94 -31.92 -35.02
CA TYR A 12 -5.46 -30.56 -35.29
C TYR A 12 -6.07 -30.08 -36.62
N VAL A 13 -6.92 -29.05 -36.63
CA VAL A 13 -7.06 -28.12 -37.77
C VAL A 13 -7.29 -26.71 -37.23
N ALA A 14 -6.56 -25.77 -37.82
CA ALA A 14 -6.29 -24.43 -37.35
C ALA A 14 -7.33 -23.38 -37.79
N THR A 15 -7.20 -22.20 -37.16
CA THR A 15 -7.70 -20.85 -37.56
C THR A 15 -9.24 -20.69 -37.54
N ALA A 16 -9.85 -19.71 -36.86
CA ALA A 16 -9.49 -18.30 -36.73
C ALA A 16 -10.34 -17.57 -35.64
N GLY A 17 -9.71 -16.65 -34.88
CA GLY A 17 -10.26 -15.36 -34.40
C GLY A 17 -11.42 -15.33 -33.37
N LEU A 18 -11.11 -14.92 -32.12
CA LEU A 18 -11.83 -13.93 -31.27
C LEU A 18 -10.93 -13.57 -30.04
N PRO A 19 -11.09 -12.40 -29.37
CA PRO A 19 -9.99 -11.60 -28.81
C PRO A 19 -9.48 -11.99 -27.41
N ALA A 20 -8.21 -11.67 -27.17
CA ALA A 20 -7.50 -11.82 -25.90
C ALA A 20 -8.06 -10.89 -24.80
N GLY A 21 -9.06 -11.38 -24.06
CA GLY A 21 -9.60 -10.67 -22.89
C GLY A 21 -10.09 -11.56 -21.74
N LEU A 22 -10.14 -12.89 -21.91
CA LEU A 22 -10.79 -13.79 -20.93
C LEU A 22 -9.91 -14.93 -20.38
N ALA A 23 -8.58 -14.77 -20.40
CA ALA A 23 -7.64 -15.77 -19.84
C ALA A 23 -6.92 -15.33 -18.54
N TYR A 24 -7.42 -14.30 -17.84
CA TYR A 24 -6.82 -13.84 -16.56
C TYR A 24 -7.37 -14.57 -15.32
N VAL A 25 -8.46 -15.34 -15.43
CA VAL A 25 -9.17 -15.91 -14.26
C VAL A 25 -8.71 -17.33 -13.86
N ARG A 26 -7.78 -17.99 -14.58
CA ARG A 26 -7.36 -19.36 -14.24
C ARG A 26 -5.95 -19.56 -13.68
N HIS A 27 -5.12 -18.52 -13.55
CA HIS A 27 -3.78 -18.68 -12.96
C HIS A 27 -3.74 -18.64 -11.41
N ARG A 28 -4.85 -18.32 -10.73
CA ARG A 28 -4.87 -18.29 -9.24
C ARG A 28 -5.17 -19.65 -8.58
N ALA A 29 -5.47 -20.70 -9.34
CA ALA A 29 -5.93 -21.98 -8.79
C ALA A 29 -4.90 -23.14 -8.84
N ARG A 30 -3.62 -22.90 -9.20
CA ARG A 30 -2.57 -23.95 -9.21
C ARG A 30 -1.33 -23.65 -8.38
N ARG A 31 -1.36 -22.65 -7.50
CA ARG A 31 -0.30 -22.40 -6.50
C ARG A 31 -0.56 -23.04 -5.12
N ALA A 32 -1.58 -23.91 -5.02
CA ALA A 32 -1.95 -24.59 -3.78
C ALA A 32 -1.31 -25.97 -3.58
N LEU A 33 -0.43 -26.45 -4.47
CA LEU A 33 0.18 -27.78 -4.32
C LEU A 33 1.67 -27.77 -4.73
N GLY A 34 2.53 -27.75 -3.71
CA GLY A 34 3.86 -28.39 -3.72
C GLY A 34 4.99 -27.73 -4.51
N ALA A 35 5.72 -26.81 -3.87
CA ALA A 35 7.17 -26.60 -3.98
C ALA A 35 7.55 -25.45 -3.05
N GLY A 36 8.52 -25.66 -2.16
CA GLY A 36 8.69 -24.87 -0.94
C GLY A 36 9.36 -23.50 -1.05
N THR A 37 9.36 -22.85 0.13
CA THR A 37 10.31 -21.86 0.69
C THR A 37 10.32 -20.45 0.07
N PRO A 38 10.89 -19.40 0.69
CA PRO A 38 11.44 -19.19 2.08
C PRO A 38 11.11 -17.79 2.67
N ASP A 39 10.83 -17.64 3.97
CA ASP A 39 10.67 -16.27 4.54
C ASP A 39 11.33 -16.15 5.93
N GLU A 40 12.66 -16.17 5.95
CA GLU A 40 13.44 -15.49 7.00
C GLU A 40 13.16 -13.98 6.85
N ALA A 41 12.18 -13.46 7.60
CA ALA A 41 11.86 -12.04 7.56
C ALA A 41 13.06 -11.22 8.04
N ALA A 42 13.74 -10.59 7.09
CA ALA A 42 14.86 -9.68 7.30
C ALA A 42 14.48 -8.54 8.27
N ASP A 43 15.20 -8.45 9.40
CA ASP A 43 15.05 -7.41 10.41
C ASP A 43 15.63 -6.04 9.95
N GLU A 44 15.46 -5.00 10.77
CA GLU A 44 15.97 -3.67 10.42
C GLU A 44 17.51 -3.61 10.30
N ASP A 45 18.22 -4.57 10.88
CA ASP A 45 19.68 -4.65 10.80
C ASP A 45 20.16 -5.46 9.59
N THR A 46 19.23 -6.11 8.87
CA THR A 46 19.58 -6.95 7.74
C THR A 46 20.24 -6.11 6.65
N PRO A 47 21.51 -6.41 6.30
CA PRO A 47 22.19 -5.77 5.18
C PRO A 47 21.44 -6.05 3.87
N VAL A 48 21.08 -4.99 3.15
CA VAL A 48 20.27 -5.05 1.94
C VAL A 48 21.14 -5.08 0.69
N ALA A 49 21.95 -4.04 0.52
CA ALA A 49 22.73 -3.77 -0.68
C ALA A 49 23.82 -2.72 -0.38
N PRO A 50 24.75 -2.44 -1.32
CA PRO A 50 25.72 -1.36 -1.17
C PRO A 50 25.05 -0.02 -0.82
N ALA A 51 25.70 0.75 0.05
CA ALA A 51 25.18 1.99 0.62
C ALA A 51 25.21 3.18 -0.35
N PHE A 52 24.43 3.11 -1.42
CA PHE A 52 24.25 4.23 -2.34
C PHE A 52 23.40 5.34 -1.71
N ALA A 53 23.78 6.60 -1.92
CA ALA A 53 23.18 7.74 -1.21
C ALA A 53 21.65 7.81 -1.32
N GLY A 54 21.10 7.56 -2.51
CA GLY A 54 19.66 7.54 -2.73
C GLY A 54 18.96 6.35 -2.04
N LEU A 55 19.58 5.17 -2.01
CA LEU A 55 19.05 3.99 -1.31
C LEU A 55 19.14 4.12 0.22
N VAL A 56 20.19 4.76 0.73
CA VAL A 56 20.34 5.10 2.15
C VAL A 56 19.24 6.06 2.58
N SER A 57 18.94 7.07 1.76
CA SER A 57 17.90 8.07 2.03
C SER A 57 16.47 7.54 1.85
N ALA A 58 16.30 6.38 1.23
CA ALA A 58 14.99 5.78 0.99
C ALA A 58 14.32 5.29 2.29
N THR A 59 13.03 4.95 2.22
CA THR A 59 12.32 4.38 3.37
C THR A 59 12.72 2.91 3.59
N PRO A 60 12.51 2.35 4.80
CA PRO A 60 12.65 0.91 5.01
C PRO A 60 11.74 0.08 4.09
N ALA A 61 10.59 0.62 3.68
CA ALA A 61 9.68 -0.05 2.76
C ALA A 61 10.28 -0.21 1.35
N VAL A 62 11.02 0.79 0.85
CA VAL A 62 11.77 0.68 -0.42
C VAL A 62 12.84 -0.41 -0.31
N ARG A 63 13.62 -0.43 0.78
CA ARG A 63 14.69 -1.41 0.99
C ARG A 63 14.17 -2.85 1.15
N ARG A 64 13.04 -3.04 1.85
CA ARG A 64 12.34 -4.35 1.90
C ARG A 64 11.82 -4.76 0.53
N THR A 65 11.17 -3.84 -0.18
CA THR A 65 10.65 -4.10 -1.52
C THR A 65 11.75 -4.47 -2.51
N LEU A 66 12.95 -3.88 -2.39
CA LEU A 66 14.13 -4.28 -3.18
C LEU A 66 14.52 -5.74 -2.90
N LEU A 67 14.61 -6.15 -1.63
CA LEU A 67 14.90 -7.54 -1.27
C LEU A 67 13.85 -8.48 -1.84
N GLU A 68 12.57 -8.21 -1.56
CA GLU A 68 11.45 -9.02 -2.06
C GLU A 68 11.48 -9.19 -3.57
N VAL A 69 11.65 -8.09 -4.32
CA VAL A 69 11.70 -8.13 -5.78
C VAL A 69 12.93 -8.88 -6.28
N ALA A 70 14.10 -8.69 -5.67
CA ALA A 70 15.30 -9.43 -6.03
C ALA A 70 15.13 -10.94 -5.79
N TYR A 71 14.55 -11.33 -4.66
CA TYR A 71 14.26 -12.73 -4.34
C TYR A 71 13.21 -13.34 -5.27
N GLU A 72 12.10 -12.64 -5.55
CA GLU A 72 11.08 -13.08 -6.51
C GLU A 72 11.68 -13.32 -7.91
N LEU A 73 12.69 -12.53 -8.29
CA LEU A 73 13.38 -12.63 -9.57
C LEU A 73 14.49 -13.67 -9.60
N GLY A 74 14.93 -14.18 -8.44
CA GLY A 74 16.12 -15.01 -8.31
C GLY A 74 17.40 -14.26 -8.68
N LEU A 75 17.53 -13.00 -8.24
CA LEU A 75 18.67 -12.12 -8.48
C LEU A 75 19.30 -11.69 -7.15
N ALA A 76 20.60 -11.36 -7.15
CA ALA A 76 21.24 -10.76 -5.99
C ALA A 76 20.69 -9.33 -5.75
N PRO A 77 20.25 -8.99 -4.53
CA PRO A 77 19.80 -7.63 -4.21
C PRO A 77 20.86 -6.55 -4.49
N ALA A 78 22.13 -6.87 -4.20
CA ALA A 78 23.25 -5.98 -4.48
C ALA A 78 23.41 -5.69 -5.97
N ALA A 79 23.29 -6.71 -6.84
CA ALA A 79 23.39 -6.55 -8.29
C ALA A 79 22.25 -5.66 -8.81
N LEU A 80 21.01 -5.91 -8.36
CA LEU A 80 19.85 -5.11 -8.75
C LEU A 80 19.97 -3.65 -8.27
N ALA A 81 20.45 -3.44 -7.04
CA ALA A 81 20.66 -2.10 -6.50
C ALA A 81 21.74 -1.31 -7.25
N THR A 82 22.84 -1.96 -7.65
CA THR A 82 23.90 -1.33 -8.45
C THR A 82 23.40 -0.93 -9.83
N VAL A 83 22.56 -1.76 -10.47
CA VAL A 83 21.92 -1.39 -11.75
C VAL A 83 21.03 -0.16 -11.57
N ILE A 84 20.18 -0.12 -10.53
CA ILE A 84 19.32 1.05 -10.25
C ILE A 84 20.15 2.31 -9.97
N GLU A 85 21.24 2.19 -9.22
CA GLU A 85 22.18 3.29 -8.97
C GLU A 85 22.79 3.83 -10.27
N LEU A 86 23.23 2.95 -11.16
CA LEU A 86 23.84 3.33 -12.44
C LEU A 86 22.82 4.01 -13.38
N GLU A 87 21.57 3.56 -13.37
CA GLU A 87 20.51 4.07 -14.25
C GLU A 87 19.87 5.37 -13.75
N SER A 88 19.65 5.51 -12.44
CA SER A 88 18.84 6.61 -11.88
C SER A 88 19.41 7.25 -10.62
N GLY A 89 20.48 6.71 -10.02
CA GLY A 89 20.95 7.15 -8.71
C GLY A 89 19.90 6.97 -7.61
N TRP A 90 18.99 5.99 -7.78
CA TRP A 90 17.82 5.79 -6.92
C TRP A 90 16.80 6.95 -6.91
N ASP A 91 16.81 7.83 -7.92
CA ASP A 91 15.78 8.86 -8.11
C ASP A 91 14.60 8.30 -8.94
N PRO A 92 13.42 8.04 -8.33
CA PRO A 92 12.25 7.57 -9.07
C PRO A 92 11.75 8.59 -10.11
N GLY A 93 12.12 9.87 -9.99
CA GLY A 93 11.79 10.95 -10.92
C GLY A 93 12.74 11.07 -12.11
N ALA A 94 13.78 10.24 -12.21
CA ALA A 94 14.73 10.28 -13.32
C ALA A 94 14.13 9.75 -14.64
N PRO A 95 14.52 10.28 -15.82
CA PRO A 95 15.39 11.43 -16.01
C PRO A 95 14.60 12.72 -15.83
N ARG A 96 15.16 13.77 -15.20
CA ARG A 96 14.40 15.00 -14.87
C ARG A 96 14.03 15.87 -16.09
N LYS A 97 14.82 15.82 -17.16
CA LYS A 97 14.62 16.61 -18.39
C LYS A 97 13.96 15.76 -19.48
N ALA A 98 12.98 16.33 -20.20
CA ALA A 98 12.22 15.66 -21.26
C ALA A 98 12.94 15.62 -22.63
N THR A 99 14.27 15.65 -22.63
CA THR A 99 15.08 15.67 -23.86
C THR A 99 15.59 14.27 -24.18
N GLY A 100 15.52 13.85 -25.45
CA GLY A 100 16.00 12.55 -25.91
C GLY A 100 14.91 11.48 -25.93
N THR A 101 15.31 10.19 -26.01
CA THR A 101 14.38 9.07 -26.02
C THR A 101 13.58 8.99 -24.71
N PRO A 102 12.24 8.97 -24.75
CA PRO A 102 11.41 8.83 -23.56
C PRO A 102 11.75 7.55 -22.78
N ARG A 103 12.19 7.75 -21.54
CA ARG A 103 12.54 6.70 -20.58
C ARG A 103 12.18 7.16 -19.17
N ALA A 104 11.97 6.23 -18.25
CA ALA A 104 11.54 6.61 -16.90
C ALA A 104 11.94 5.63 -15.80
N GLY A 105 12.07 6.20 -14.60
CA GLY A 105 12.08 5.50 -13.33
C GLY A 105 13.40 4.81 -13.00
N LEU A 106 13.35 3.98 -11.96
CA LEU A 106 14.53 3.35 -11.33
C LEU A 106 15.44 2.58 -12.30
N ASN A 107 14.91 2.01 -13.38
CA ASN A 107 15.67 1.26 -14.39
C ASN A 107 15.64 1.88 -15.80
N GLN A 108 15.19 3.14 -15.93
CA GLN A 108 15.19 3.92 -17.18
C GLN A 108 14.58 3.18 -18.38
N VAL A 109 13.45 2.51 -18.16
CA VAL A 109 12.74 1.76 -19.21
C VAL A 109 12.19 2.69 -20.29
N THR A 110 12.29 2.27 -21.55
CA THR A 110 11.68 2.92 -22.72
C THR A 110 10.47 2.13 -23.24
N VAL A 111 9.71 2.71 -24.17
CA VAL A 111 8.62 2.02 -24.92
C VAL A 111 9.12 0.72 -25.56
N GLY A 112 10.39 0.67 -25.97
CA GLY A 112 11.03 -0.51 -26.56
C GLY A 112 11.04 -1.73 -25.65
N ALA A 113 10.89 -1.55 -24.34
CA ALA A 113 10.74 -2.67 -23.40
C ALA A 113 9.40 -3.39 -23.56
N LYS A 114 8.38 -2.80 -24.19
CA LYS A 114 7.07 -3.43 -24.43
C LYS A 114 6.41 -3.96 -23.14
N LEU A 115 6.46 -3.20 -22.06
CA LEU A 115 5.76 -3.55 -20.81
C LEU A 115 4.25 -3.28 -20.97
N PRO A 116 3.36 -4.18 -20.49
CA PRO A 116 1.92 -3.94 -20.51
C PRO A 116 1.57 -2.63 -19.82
N GLY A 117 0.82 -1.77 -20.50
CA GLY A 117 0.45 -0.43 -19.99
C GLY A 117 1.53 0.64 -20.11
N LEU A 118 2.70 0.33 -20.69
CA LEU A 118 3.80 1.27 -20.98
C LEU A 118 4.17 1.23 -22.47
N ASP A 119 3.15 1.28 -23.30
CA ASP A 119 3.16 1.16 -24.76
C ASP A 119 3.28 2.51 -25.49
N THR A 120 3.17 3.64 -24.76
CA THR A 120 3.37 4.99 -25.32
C THR A 120 4.44 5.77 -24.57
N ALA A 121 5.03 6.77 -25.24
CA ALA A 121 6.04 7.64 -24.65
C ALA A 121 5.52 8.39 -23.42
N GLU A 122 4.26 8.82 -23.44
CA GLU A 122 3.59 9.54 -22.37
C GLU A 122 3.38 8.64 -21.15
N ARG A 123 2.97 7.39 -21.37
CA ARG A 123 2.79 6.40 -20.30
C ARG A 123 4.11 6.03 -19.65
N VAL A 124 5.15 5.84 -20.46
CA VAL A 124 6.52 5.68 -19.94
C VAL A 124 6.92 6.91 -19.13
N TRP A 125 6.74 8.11 -19.65
CA TRP A 125 7.09 9.35 -18.95
C TRP A 125 6.36 9.55 -17.62
N ALA A 126 5.10 9.15 -17.54
CA ALA A 126 4.27 9.27 -16.34
C ALA A 126 4.78 8.42 -15.16
N VAL A 127 5.56 7.37 -15.41
CA VAL A 127 6.13 6.50 -14.35
C VAL A 127 6.99 7.29 -13.37
N ARG A 128 7.60 8.41 -13.79
CA ARG A 128 8.39 9.30 -12.90
C ARG A 128 7.58 9.89 -11.74
N THR A 129 6.25 9.85 -11.81
CA THR A 129 5.35 10.31 -10.73
C THR A 129 5.04 9.21 -9.71
N TRP A 130 5.44 7.96 -9.99
CA TRP A 130 5.20 6.82 -9.10
C TRP A 130 6.24 6.77 -7.99
N SER A 131 5.86 6.25 -6.83
CA SER A 131 6.80 5.98 -5.74
C SER A 131 7.83 4.91 -6.12
N ALA A 132 8.97 4.91 -5.45
CA ALA A 132 10.03 3.92 -5.68
C ALA A 132 9.53 2.48 -5.42
N GLU A 133 8.69 2.24 -4.41
CA GLU A 133 8.09 0.94 -4.12
C GLU A 133 7.21 0.45 -5.27
N ARG A 134 6.38 1.34 -5.82
CA ARG A 134 5.54 1.01 -6.97
C ARG A 134 6.39 0.71 -8.19
N GLN A 135 7.42 1.52 -8.46
CA GLN A 135 8.34 1.25 -9.56
C GLN A 135 9.08 -0.09 -9.38
N LEU A 136 9.51 -0.45 -8.17
CA LEU A 136 10.12 -1.76 -7.92
C LEU A 136 9.16 -2.93 -8.29
N ARG A 137 7.87 -2.84 -7.92
CA ARG A 137 6.89 -3.93 -8.13
C ARG A 137 6.27 -3.96 -9.52
N GLU A 138 6.03 -2.80 -10.12
CA GLU A 138 5.24 -2.63 -11.35
C GLU A 138 6.09 -2.27 -12.58
N LEU A 139 7.36 -1.87 -12.40
CA LEU A 139 8.29 -1.56 -13.49
C LEU A 139 9.50 -2.51 -13.51
N VAL A 140 10.28 -2.51 -12.43
CA VAL A 140 11.54 -3.27 -12.32
C VAL A 140 11.28 -4.77 -12.34
N ARG A 141 10.36 -5.24 -11.48
CA ARG A 141 10.01 -6.67 -11.43
C ARG A 141 9.54 -7.21 -12.78
N PRO A 142 8.47 -6.69 -13.44
CA PRO A 142 8.01 -7.26 -14.69
C PRO A 142 9.01 -7.12 -15.85
N PHE A 143 9.90 -6.12 -15.80
CA PHE A 143 11.00 -5.99 -16.77
C PHE A 143 11.98 -7.17 -16.67
N PHE A 144 12.56 -7.37 -15.49
CA PHE A 144 13.55 -8.43 -15.27
C PHE A 144 12.94 -9.84 -15.28
N ALA A 145 11.64 -9.98 -14.94
CA ALA A 145 10.90 -11.24 -14.98
C ALA A 145 10.84 -11.91 -16.37
N ARG A 146 11.20 -11.18 -17.43
CA ARG A 146 11.28 -11.71 -18.81
C ARG A 146 12.61 -12.33 -19.18
N LEU A 147 13.67 -12.08 -18.40
CA LEU A 147 15.00 -12.59 -18.71
C LEU A 147 15.10 -14.09 -18.43
N GLU A 148 15.53 -14.86 -19.41
CA GLU A 148 15.76 -16.28 -19.21
C GLU A 148 17.10 -16.53 -18.48
N GLY A 149 17.14 -17.61 -17.70
CA GLY A 149 18.36 -18.06 -17.02
C GLY A 149 18.86 -17.13 -15.90
N ARG A 150 17.97 -16.28 -15.35
CA ARG A 150 18.29 -15.47 -14.15
C ARG A 150 18.91 -16.35 -13.08
N SER A 151 19.97 -15.82 -12.49
CA SER A 151 20.70 -16.49 -11.44
C SER A 151 21.10 -15.47 -10.40
N PRO A 152 21.07 -15.83 -9.12
CA PRO A 152 21.52 -14.95 -8.07
C PRO A 152 23.06 -14.84 -8.07
N ALA A 153 23.76 -15.67 -8.86
CA ALA A 153 25.19 -15.54 -9.15
C ALA A 153 25.50 -14.49 -10.23
N TRP A 154 24.48 -13.92 -10.90
CA TRP A 154 24.72 -12.83 -11.84
C TRP A 154 25.28 -11.62 -11.12
N THR A 155 26.43 -11.15 -11.60
CA THR A 155 27.04 -9.92 -11.12
C THR A 155 26.19 -8.71 -11.50
N ALA A 156 26.44 -7.55 -10.88
CA ALA A 156 25.86 -6.30 -11.33
C ALA A 156 26.12 -6.04 -12.81
N PHE A 157 27.31 -6.41 -13.30
CA PHE A 157 27.67 -6.31 -14.70
C PHE A 157 26.84 -7.23 -15.60
N ASP A 158 26.63 -8.50 -15.21
CA ASP A 158 25.78 -9.42 -15.97
C ASP A 158 24.33 -8.93 -16.09
N LEU A 159 23.80 -8.39 -14.99
CA LEU A 159 22.46 -7.81 -14.99
C LEU A 159 22.41 -6.52 -15.81
N TYR A 160 23.44 -5.66 -15.71
CA TYR A 160 23.53 -4.43 -16.47
C TYR A 160 23.60 -4.66 -17.97
N LYS A 161 24.35 -5.67 -18.45
CA LYS A 161 24.37 -6.04 -19.88
C LYS A 161 22.97 -6.27 -20.44
N ARG A 162 22.09 -6.89 -19.64
CA ARG A 162 20.72 -7.24 -20.01
C ARG A 162 19.74 -6.07 -19.85
N ASN A 163 20.03 -5.12 -18.96
CA ASN A 163 19.30 -3.86 -18.86
C ASN A 163 19.63 -2.93 -20.03
N PHE A 164 20.92 -2.75 -20.27
CA PHE A 164 21.47 -1.77 -21.21
C PHE A 164 21.34 -2.20 -22.68
N LEU A 165 21.75 -3.43 -23.01
CA LEU A 165 21.83 -3.90 -24.39
C LEU A 165 21.57 -5.42 -24.50
N PRO A 166 20.34 -5.88 -24.18
CA PRO A 166 20.03 -7.30 -24.03
C PRO A 166 20.37 -8.17 -25.25
N ALA A 167 20.24 -7.65 -26.48
CA ALA A 167 20.57 -8.37 -27.71
C ALA A 167 22.08 -8.72 -27.81
N ALA A 168 22.94 -7.92 -27.20
CA ALA A 168 24.40 -8.09 -27.23
C ALA A 168 24.97 -8.65 -25.91
N ALA A 169 24.11 -8.98 -24.94
CA ALA A 169 24.55 -9.35 -23.58
C ALA A 169 25.39 -10.65 -23.51
N ARG A 170 25.36 -11.46 -24.57
CA ARG A 170 26.12 -12.72 -24.70
C ARG A 170 27.43 -12.57 -25.47
N LEU A 171 27.74 -11.38 -26.00
CA LEU A 171 29.03 -11.12 -26.64
C LEU A 171 30.17 -11.17 -25.61
N PRO A 172 31.39 -11.51 -26.02
CA PRO A 172 32.54 -11.57 -25.12
C PRO A 172 32.99 -10.18 -24.66
N LEU A 173 33.84 -10.11 -23.63
CA LEU A 173 34.23 -8.86 -22.97
C LEU A 173 34.91 -7.85 -23.92
N GLU A 174 35.71 -8.37 -24.84
CA GLU A 174 36.45 -7.61 -25.85
C GLU A 174 35.58 -7.13 -27.02
N ALA A 175 34.31 -7.56 -27.09
CA ALA A 175 33.42 -7.17 -28.17
C ALA A 175 33.20 -5.65 -28.17
N GLN A 176 33.51 -5.01 -29.30
CA GLN A 176 33.15 -3.62 -29.55
C GLN A 176 31.65 -3.52 -29.76
N ILE A 177 30.91 -3.21 -28.69
CA ILE A 177 29.45 -3.05 -28.71
C ILE A 177 29.02 -1.66 -29.19
N ALA A 178 29.95 -0.71 -29.22
CA ALA A 178 29.73 0.64 -29.69
C ALA A 178 30.98 1.15 -30.39
N VAL A 179 30.81 1.73 -31.58
CA VAL A 179 31.88 2.28 -32.42
C VAL A 179 31.40 3.62 -32.94
N ARG A 180 32.18 4.67 -32.76
CA ARG A 180 31.87 6.03 -33.20
C ARG A 180 31.54 6.01 -34.69
N ASP A 181 30.40 6.59 -35.05
CA ASP A 181 29.88 6.66 -36.42
C ASP A 181 29.64 5.29 -37.12
N GLY A 182 29.78 4.18 -36.40
CA GLY A 182 29.60 2.83 -36.93
C GLY A 182 28.17 2.56 -37.42
N LYS A 183 28.03 2.12 -38.67
CA LYS A 183 26.73 1.80 -39.28
C LYS A 183 26.33 0.34 -39.12
N GLU A 184 27.27 -0.50 -38.72
CA GLU A 184 27.03 -1.92 -38.48
C GLU A 184 26.04 -2.15 -37.32
N PRO A 185 25.18 -3.17 -37.44
CA PRO A 185 24.26 -3.53 -36.38
C PRO A 185 25.04 -4.09 -35.18
N VAL A 186 24.50 -3.90 -33.98
CA VAL A 186 25.19 -4.28 -32.74
C VAL A 186 25.39 -5.79 -32.61
N VAL A 187 24.46 -6.56 -33.17
CA VAL A 187 24.56 -7.99 -33.46
C VAL A 187 23.91 -8.24 -34.84
N PRO A 188 24.28 -9.31 -35.55
CA PRO A 188 23.66 -9.61 -36.85
C PRO A 188 22.13 -9.59 -36.78
N GLY A 189 21.50 -8.83 -37.68
CA GLY A 189 20.03 -8.70 -37.77
C GLY A 189 19.39 -7.68 -36.80
N ALA A 190 20.16 -7.04 -35.91
CA ALA A 190 19.62 -5.97 -35.08
C ALA A 190 19.43 -4.66 -35.87
N VAL A 191 18.36 -3.92 -35.57
CA VAL A 191 18.12 -2.58 -36.12
C VAL A 191 19.04 -1.53 -35.48
N LEU A 192 19.38 -1.73 -34.20
CA LEU A 192 20.23 -0.81 -33.44
C LEU A 192 21.69 -0.92 -33.90
N THR A 193 22.26 0.20 -34.35
CA THR A 193 23.65 0.26 -34.82
C THR A 193 24.64 0.59 -33.71
N LYS A 194 25.89 0.15 -33.87
CA LYS A 194 26.97 0.46 -32.92
C LYS A 194 27.23 1.96 -32.76
N GLY A 195 27.05 2.74 -33.82
CA GLY A 195 27.15 4.21 -33.78
C GLY A 195 26.06 4.87 -32.96
N ALA A 196 24.82 4.37 -33.03
CA ALA A 196 23.72 4.87 -32.19
C ALA A 196 23.96 4.58 -30.71
N VAL A 197 24.48 3.39 -30.38
CA VAL A 197 24.88 3.05 -29.01
C VAL A 197 25.99 3.98 -28.52
N TYR A 198 27.00 4.26 -29.35
CA TYR A 198 28.10 5.16 -29.00
C TYR A 198 27.61 6.59 -28.76
N ALA A 199 26.79 7.13 -29.67
CA ALA A 199 26.27 8.50 -29.57
C ALA A 199 25.45 8.74 -28.31
N ALA A 200 24.69 7.73 -27.86
CA ALA A 200 23.90 7.81 -26.63
C ALA A 200 24.75 7.66 -25.35
N ASN A 201 25.93 7.05 -25.42
CA ASN A 201 26.72 6.66 -24.24
C ASN A 201 28.23 6.94 -24.39
N PRO A 202 28.67 8.16 -24.75
CA PRO A 202 30.08 8.45 -24.94
C PRO A 202 30.91 8.31 -23.66
N GLY A 203 30.27 8.33 -22.48
CA GLY A 203 30.93 8.20 -21.18
C GLY A 203 31.64 6.87 -20.93
N PHE A 204 31.33 5.81 -21.70
CA PHE A 204 32.04 4.53 -21.62
C PHE A 204 33.36 4.51 -22.40
N ASP A 205 33.70 5.57 -23.12
CA ASP A 205 34.99 5.75 -23.82
C ASP A 205 35.73 7.00 -23.31
N PRO A 206 36.18 7.01 -22.03
CA PRO A 206 36.85 8.18 -21.44
C PRO A 206 38.19 8.50 -22.11
N GLU A 207 38.84 7.48 -22.66
CA GLU A 207 40.12 7.58 -23.38
C GLU A 207 39.95 8.05 -24.83
N LYS A 208 38.70 8.20 -25.31
CA LYS A 208 38.36 8.64 -26.67
C LYS A 208 38.94 7.75 -27.76
N LYS A 209 39.00 6.44 -27.52
CA LYS A 209 39.44 5.40 -28.49
C LYS A 209 38.55 5.34 -29.74
N GLY A 210 37.37 5.94 -29.69
CA GLY A 210 36.37 5.90 -30.76
C GLY A 210 35.50 4.65 -30.72
N HIS A 211 35.60 3.84 -29.67
CA HIS A 211 34.74 2.68 -29.43
C HIS A 211 34.78 2.33 -27.94
N PHE A 212 33.80 1.56 -27.47
CA PHE A 212 33.88 0.91 -26.17
C PHE A 212 33.40 -0.54 -26.23
N THR A 213 34.01 -1.34 -25.35
CA THR A 213 33.81 -2.77 -25.23
C THR A 213 32.97 -3.11 -23.99
N TRP A 214 32.57 -4.37 -23.86
CA TRP A 214 31.97 -4.85 -22.62
C TRP A 214 32.92 -4.70 -21.42
N ALA A 215 34.24 -4.86 -21.61
CA ALA A 215 35.24 -4.62 -20.57
C ALA A 215 35.28 -3.16 -20.08
N ASP A 216 35.03 -2.19 -20.97
CA ASP A 216 34.95 -0.78 -20.59
C ASP A 216 33.70 -0.51 -19.73
N VAL A 217 32.56 -1.10 -20.11
CA VAL A 217 31.32 -1.04 -19.32
C VAL A 217 31.48 -1.74 -17.97
N GLU A 218 32.16 -2.88 -17.91
CA GLU A 218 32.42 -3.59 -16.66
C GLU A 218 33.21 -2.69 -15.69
N ARG A 219 34.25 -1.99 -16.17
CA ARG A 219 35.00 -1.04 -15.35
C ARG A 219 34.11 0.08 -14.81
N ALA A 220 33.18 0.58 -15.61
CA ALA A 220 32.23 1.60 -15.15
C ALA A 220 31.27 1.06 -14.07
N VAL A 221 30.75 -0.16 -14.22
CA VAL A 221 29.91 -0.81 -13.20
C VAL A 221 30.70 -1.00 -11.90
N ARG A 222 31.94 -1.50 -11.97
CA ARG A 222 32.82 -1.65 -10.80
C ARG A 222 33.13 -0.32 -10.12
N ALA A 223 33.28 0.76 -10.89
CA ALA A 223 33.47 2.10 -10.34
C ALA A 223 32.23 2.59 -9.56
N VAL A 224 31.02 2.23 -10.01
CA VAL A 224 29.79 2.50 -9.25
C VAL A 224 29.74 1.70 -7.95
N GLU A 225 30.05 0.40 -7.99
CA GLU A 225 30.11 -0.43 -6.77
C GLU A 225 31.08 0.17 -5.74
N GLY A 226 32.21 0.72 -6.20
CA GLY A 226 33.19 1.41 -5.36
C GLY A 226 32.66 2.67 -4.65
N ARG A 227 31.59 3.31 -5.13
CA ARG A 227 31.01 4.52 -4.48
C ARG A 227 30.47 4.24 -3.09
N ALA A 228 30.03 3.01 -2.84
CA ALA A 228 29.55 2.57 -1.53
C ALA A 228 30.70 2.41 -0.52
N LYS A 229 31.97 2.49 -0.94
CA LYS A 229 33.17 2.42 -0.09
C LYS A 229 33.18 1.18 0.83
N GLY A 230 32.73 0.04 0.31
CA GLY A 230 32.64 -1.20 1.08
C GLY A 230 31.56 -1.22 2.18
N LYS A 231 30.68 -0.22 2.22
CA LYS A 231 29.55 -0.16 3.15
C LYS A 231 28.27 -0.62 2.49
N TRP A 232 27.42 -1.26 3.28
CA TRP A 232 26.06 -1.67 2.91
C TRP A 232 25.06 -0.92 3.77
N VAL A 233 23.85 -0.74 3.24
CA VAL A 233 22.73 -0.20 3.98
C VAL A 233 21.84 -1.33 4.49
N THR A 234 21.39 -1.25 5.73
CA THR A 234 20.41 -2.18 6.29
C THR A 234 18.98 -1.78 5.96
N ILE A 235 17.99 -2.63 6.23
CA ILE A 235 16.57 -2.25 6.05
C ILE A 235 16.22 -0.98 6.84
N GLY A 236 16.72 -0.86 8.07
CA GLY A 236 16.55 0.31 8.94
C GLY A 236 17.29 1.57 8.46
N GLY A 237 18.18 1.44 7.47
CA GLY A 237 18.96 2.56 6.93
C GLY A 237 20.32 2.76 7.59
N GLN A 238 20.76 1.81 8.44
CA GLN A 238 22.08 1.87 9.05
C GLN A 238 23.18 1.48 8.06
N LEU A 239 24.37 2.04 8.23
CA LEU A 239 25.53 1.66 7.44
C LEU A 239 26.33 0.58 8.17
N VAL A 240 26.50 -0.55 7.51
CA VAL A 240 27.27 -1.70 7.99
C VAL A 240 28.39 -2.03 7.03
N ASP A 241 29.39 -2.77 7.47
CA ASP A 241 30.38 -3.32 6.55
C ASP A 241 29.74 -4.30 5.58
N ALA A 242 30.23 -4.32 4.34
CA ALA A 242 29.78 -5.28 3.35
C ALA A 242 29.94 -6.71 3.90
N PRO A 243 28.92 -7.56 3.80
CA PRO A 243 29.05 -8.95 4.23
C PRO A 243 30.18 -9.63 3.46
N PRO A 244 30.88 -10.63 4.02
CA PRO A 244 31.86 -11.39 3.25
C PRO A 244 31.21 -12.05 2.03
N PRO A 245 31.92 -12.24 0.90
CA PRO A 245 31.36 -12.78 -0.34
C PRO A 245 30.59 -14.11 -0.15
N ALA A 246 31.06 -14.97 0.76
CA ALA A 246 30.39 -16.22 1.10
C ALA A 246 29.01 -16.01 1.75
N ALA A 247 28.84 -14.98 2.60
CA ALA A 247 27.55 -14.63 3.19
C ALA A 247 26.60 -13.96 2.19
N GLN A 248 27.14 -13.24 1.20
CA GLN A 248 26.36 -12.69 0.08
C GLN A 248 25.85 -13.81 -0.85
N ALA A 249 26.69 -14.82 -1.12
CA ALA A 249 26.33 -15.99 -1.91
C ALA A 249 25.42 -16.99 -1.17
N ALA A 250 25.49 -17.08 0.17
CA ALA A 250 24.59 -17.92 0.97
C ALA A 250 23.16 -17.36 1.03
N ARG A 251 23.01 -16.03 1.07
CA ARG A 251 21.70 -15.34 1.00
C ARG A 251 21.05 -15.38 -0.38
N SER A 252 21.75 -15.93 -1.37
CA SER A 252 21.38 -15.92 -2.77
C SER A 252 20.56 -17.16 -3.18
N ALA A 253 20.38 -18.18 -2.34
CA ALA A 253 19.66 -19.40 -2.75
C ALA A 253 18.80 -20.01 -1.64
N PRO A 254 17.51 -20.29 -1.88
CA PRO A 254 16.93 -21.52 -1.41
C PRO A 254 17.37 -22.65 -2.35
N GLN A 255 18.19 -23.58 -1.86
CA GLN A 255 18.46 -24.81 -2.59
C GLN A 255 17.20 -25.69 -2.60
N VAL A 256 16.65 -25.89 -3.79
CA VAL A 256 15.64 -26.91 -4.07
C VAL A 256 16.33 -28.27 -4.07
N SER A 257 16.43 -28.91 -2.91
CA SER A 257 16.63 -30.36 -2.83
C SER A 257 15.89 -30.92 -1.62
N GLY A 258 14.90 -31.77 -1.88
CA GLY A 258 14.12 -32.42 -0.84
C GLY A 258 14.09 -33.94 -1.06
N ARG A 259 14.70 -34.68 -0.12
CA ARG A 259 14.11 -35.93 0.37
C ARG A 259 12.91 -35.54 1.29
N PRO A 260 11.89 -36.38 1.46
CA PRO A 260 10.57 -35.93 1.94
C PRO A 260 10.60 -35.59 3.44
N ALA A 261 10.01 -34.44 3.80
CA ALA A 261 9.86 -33.96 5.17
C ALA A 261 8.55 -34.45 5.83
N ALA A 262 8.59 -34.62 7.15
CA ALA A 262 7.44 -34.90 8.01
C ALA A 262 6.41 -33.74 7.97
N PRO A 263 5.11 -33.99 8.27
CA PRO A 263 4.05 -33.01 8.07
C PRO A 263 4.14 -31.82 9.05
N PRO A 264 3.71 -30.60 8.64
CA PRO A 264 3.77 -29.40 9.47
C PRO A 264 2.79 -29.43 10.65
N ALA A 265 3.14 -28.76 11.74
CA ALA A 265 2.29 -28.58 12.92
C ALA A 265 1.00 -27.82 12.55
N GLN A 266 -0.14 -28.29 13.04
CA GLN A 266 -1.44 -27.68 12.78
C GLN A 266 -1.77 -26.64 13.86
N VAL A 267 -2.42 -25.53 13.46
CA VAL A 267 -2.94 -24.52 14.39
C VAL A 267 -3.91 -25.17 15.38
N ALA A 268 -3.75 -24.88 16.66
CA ALA A 268 -4.65 -25.31 17.72
C ALA A 268 -6.10 -24.92 17.39
N PRO A 269 -7.05 -25.88 17.33
CA PRO A 269 -8.46 -25.58 17.12
C PRO A 269 -9.01 -24.49 18.04
N ALA A 270 -8.60 -24.47 19.31
CA ALA A 270 -8.95 -23.43 20.27
C ALA A 270 -8.61 -22.01 19.77
N LEU A 271 -7.44 -21.80 19.17
CA LEU A 271 -7.03 -20.49 18.63
C LEU A 271 -7.75 -20.13 17.33
N ARG A 272 -8.16 -21.11 16.52
CA ARG A 272 -9.02 -20.86 15.36
C ARG A 272 -10.39 -20.34 15.80
N VAL A 273 -10.93 -20.86 16.90
CA VAL A 273 -12.15 -20.33 17.54
C VAL A 273 -11.93 -18.90 18.02
N LEU A 274 -10.81 -18.61 18.70
CA LEU A 274 -10.48 -17.25 19.13
C LEU A 274 -10.39 -16.27 17.96
N VAL A 275 -9.65 -16.61 16.90
CA VAL A 275 -9.52 -15.77 15.71
C VAL A 275 -10.86 -15.55 15.03
N ARG A 276 -11.69 -16.59 14.93
CA ARG A 276 -13.05 -16.47 14.41
C ARG A 276 -13.86 -15.48 15.26
N GLN A 277 -13.88 -15.62 16.58
CA GLN A 277 -14.62 -14.71 17.47
C GLN A 277 -14.06 -13.28 17.47
N LEU A 278 -12.73 -13.10 17.39
CA LEU A 278 -12.09 -11.79 17.23
C LEU A 278 -12.49 -11.13 15.90
N ASN A 279 -12.57 -11.92 14.82
CA ASN A 279 -12.99 -11.43 13.51
C ASN A 279 -14.51 -11.20 13.44
N GLU A 280 -15.32 -11.99 14.15
CA GLU A 280 -16.76 -11.77 14.25
C GLU A 280 -17.08 -10.54 15.10
N ARG A 281 -16.36 -10.35 16.22
CA ARG A 281 -16.57 -9.22 17.14
C ARG A 281 -15.92 -7.92 16.66
N TRP A 282 -14.78 -7.99 15.97
CA TRP A 282 -14.08 -6.84 15.39
C TRP A 282 -13.74 -7.10 13.91
N PRO A 283 -14.75 -7.17 13.02
CA PRO A 283 -14.55 -7.55 11.61
C PRO A 283 -13.66 -6.57 10.83
N GLY A 284 -13.64 -5.30 11.24
CA GLY A 284 -12.84 -4.24 10.63
C GLY A 284 -11.41 -4.10 11.17
N ARG A 285 -10.99 -4.92 12.14
CA ARG A 285 -9.64 -4.84 12.71
C ARG A 285 -8.56 -5.12 11.66
N SER A 286 -7.46 -4.39 11.79
CA SER A 286 -6.22 -4.74 11.11
C SER A 286 -5.79 -6.15 11.52
N ARG A 287 -5.24 -6.85 10.54
CA ARG A 287 -4.64 -8.19 10.69
C ARG A 287 -3.17 -8.18 10.26
N ALA A 288 -2.60 -6.98 10.15
CA ALA A 288 -1.26 -6.75 9.61
C ALA A 288 -0.14 -7.41 10.45
N SER A 289 -0.43 -7.76 11.70
CA SER A 289 0.46 -8.47 12.61
C SER A 289 -0.22 -9.70 13.21
N ASP A 290 -1.27 -10.23 12.58
CA ASP A 290 -1.86 -11.48 13.04
C ASP A 290 -0.95 -12.66 12.64
N GLY A 291 -0.71 -13.56 13.59
CA GLY A 291 0.11 -14.76 13.37
C GLY A 291 -0.46 -15.94 14.14
N LEU A 292 -0.55 -17.11 13.52
CA LEU A 292 -1.06 -18.36 14.14
C LEU A 292 -0.07 -19.52 14.05
N LEU A 293 0.91 -19.40 13.17
CA LEU A 293 1.95 -20.39 12.92
C LEU A 293 3.27 -19.63 12.83
N GLY A 294 4.33 -20.32 13.24
CA GLY A 294 5.67 -19.77 13.17
C GLY A 294 6.07 -19.54 11.71
N ASP A 295 6.35 -18.28 11.39
CA ASP A 295 7.16 -17.90 10.23
C ASP A 295 8.61 -18.37 10.42
N ALA A 296 9.49 -18.17 9.44
CA ALA A 296 10.86 -18.70 9.58
C ALA A 296 11.63 -18.04 10.74
N GLY A 297 11.24 -16.82 11.15
CA GLY A 297 11.78 -16.15 12.33
C GLY A 297 11.38 -16.83 13.65
N HIS A 298 10.14 -17.33 13.74
CA HIS A 298 9.73 -18.18 14.86
C HIS A 298 10.38 -19.56 14.79
N GLN A 299 10.52 -20.17 13.60
CA GLN A 299 11.12 -21.50 13.43
C GLN A 299 12.62 -21.55 13.78
N ALA A 300 13.31 -20.41 13.71
CA ALA A 300 14.70 -20.28 14.13
C ALA A 300 14.90 -20.31 15.67
N ARG A 301 13.83 -20.35 16.47
CA ARG A 301 13.89 -20.36 17.94
C ARG A 301 12.78 -21.23 18.54
N LYS A 302 12.86 -21.55 19.85
CA LYS A 302 11.73 -22.19 20.53
C LYS A 302 10.59 -21.19 20.65
N SER A 303 9.45 -21.50 20.03
CA SER A 303 8.27 -20.64 20.00
C SER A 303 7.01 -21.48 19.92
N ASP A 304 5.99 -21.11 20.69
CA ASP A 304 4.68 -21.77 20.68
C ASP A 304 3.95 -21.58 19.33
N HIS A 305 4.34 -20.56 18.54
CA HIS A 305 3.90 -20.42 17.14
C HIS A 305 4.38 -21.60 16.27
N ASN A 306 5.54 -22.20 16.53
CA ASN A 306 6.04 -23.36 15.77
C ASN A 306 5.23 -24.63 16.03
N GLU A 307 4.57 -24.70 17.20
CA GLU A 307 3.73 -25.83 17.61
C GLU A 307 2.24 -25.59 17.27
N GLY A 308 1.94 -24.43 16.67
CA GLY A 308 0.58 -23.96 16.39
C GLY A 308 -0.21 -23.60 17.64
N ASN A 309 0.46 -23.34 18.76
CA ASN A 309 -0.15 -23.08 20.07
C ASN A 309 -0.15 -21.58 20.44
N ALA A 310 0.18 -20.67 19.51
CA ALA A 310 0.19 -19.24 19.77
C ALA A 310 -0.59 -18.42 18.73
N LEU A 311 -1.03 -17.22 19.16
CA LEU A 311 -1.71 -16.24 18.36
C LEU A 311 -1.15 -14.84 18.65
N ASP A 312 -0.77 -14.13 17.58
CA ASP A 312 -0.56 -12.68 17.62
C ASP A 312 -1.83 -11.97 17.16
N VAL A 313 -2.26 -10.95 17.89
CA VAL A 313 -3.41 -10.10 17.58
C VAL A 313 -2.90 -8.69 17.33
N THR A 314 -3.09 -8.20 16.11
CA THR A 314 -2.64 -6.85 15.71
C THR A 314 -3.16 -5.77 16.67
N HIS A 315 -2.29 -4.86 17.10
CA HIS A 315 -2.70 -3.64 17.81
C HIS A 315 -3.32 -2.69 16.80
N ASP A 316 -4.63 -2.65 16.84
CA ASP A 316 -5.43 -1.73 16.08
C ASP A 316 -6.32 -0.95 17.04
N PRO A 317 -5.80 0.14 17.66
CA PRO A 317 -6.55 0.89 18.65
C PRO A 317 -7.82 1.55 18.07
N GLU A 318 -7.94 1.63 16.75
CA GLU A 318 -9.08 2.25 16.06
C GLU A 318 -10.19 1.25 15.72
N ARG A 319 -9.83 -0.01 15.46
CA ARG A 319 -10.75 -0.98 14.81
C ARG A 319 -10.72 -2.37 15.45
N GLY A 320 -9.70 -2.64 16.24
CA GLY A 320 -9.47 -3.88 16.94
C GLY A 320 -9.94 -3.84 18.38
N PRO A 321 -9.81 -4.98 19.09
CA PRO A 321 -10.01 -5.02 20.53
C PRO A 321 -9.04 -4.07 21.23
N ASP A 322 -9.47 -3.48 22.34
CA ASP A 322 -8.52 -2.94 23.31
C ASP A 322 -7.63 -4.09 23.78
N LEU A 323 -6.35 -4.01 23.45
CA LEU A 323 -5.40 -5.06 23.75
C LEU A 323 -5.03 -5.12 25.22
N ASP A 324 -5.21 -4.03 25.99
CA ASP A 324 -5.09 -4.10 27.44
C ASP A 324 -6.24 -4.93 28.03
N ALA A 325 -7.48 -4.61 27.69
CA ALA A 325 -8.64 -5.38 28.14
C ALA A 325 -8.65 -6.83 27.60
N LEU A 326 -8.20 -7.05 26.37
CA LEU A 326 -8.09 -8.38 25.79
C LEU A 326 -7.00 -9.20 26.49
N ALA A 327 -5.85 -8.59 26.80
CA ALA A 327 -4.79 -9.27 27.54
C ALA A 327 -5.27 -9.77 28.91
N GLU A 328 -5.92 -8.90 29.68
CA GLU A 328 -6.49 -9.25 30.98
C GLU A 328 -7.52 -10.38 30.84
N ARG A 329 -8.42 -10.27 29.86
CA ARG A 329 -9.44 -11.28 29.65
C ARG A 329 -8.86 -12.64 29.25
N LEU A 330 -7.90 -12.67 28.32
CA LEU A 330 -7.25 -13.90 27.87
C LEU A 330 -6.49 -14.57 29.01
N LEU A 331 -5.82 -13.80 29.88
CA LEU A 331 -5.11 -14.33 31.04
C LEU A 331 -6.04 -15.06 32.03
N THR A 332 -7.35 -14.73 32.04
CA THR A 332 -8.34 -15.44 32.86
C THR A 332 -8.83 -16.77 32.25
N ASP A 333 -8.49 -17.07 31.01
CA ASP A 333 -8.92 -18.31 30.34
C ASP A 333 -8.03 -19.50 30.76
N PRO A 334 -8.60 -20.65 31.18
CA PRO A 334 -7.82 -21.80 31.64
C PRO A 334 -6.96 -22.44 30.53
N ARG A 335 -7.24 -22.15 29.25
CA ARG A 335 -6.45 -22.63 28.12
C ARG A 335 -5.13 -21.90 27.95
N VAL A 336 -5.01 -20.67 28.46
CA VAL A 336 -3.85 -19.79 28.23
C VAL A 336 -2.68 -20.15 29.15
N THR A 337 -1.51 -20.28 28.55
CA THR A 337 -0.22 -20.43 29.26
C THR A 337 0.32 -19.05 29.67
N TYR A 338 0.42 -18.11 28.73
CA TYR A 338 0.87 -16.74 29.00
C TYR A 338 0.38 -15.74 27.94
N VAL A 339 0.41 -14.46 28.30
CA VAL A 339 0.13 -13.31 27.41
C VAL A 339 1.30 -12.32 27.47
N ILE A 340 1.69 -11.76 26.32
CA ILE A 340 2.67 -10.67 26.20
C ILE A 340 2.01 -9.48 25.51
N TRP A 341 2.00 -8.33 26.18
CA TRP A 341 1.43 -7.10 25.63
C TRP A 341 2.12 -5.86 26.22
N ASN A 342 2.47 -4.92 25.35
CA ASN A 342 3.01 -3.60 25.69
C ASN A 342 4.19 -3.68 26.68
N LYS A 343 5.23 -4.44 26.31
CA LYS A 343 6.45 -4.71 27.13
C LYS A 343 6.19 -5.37 28.48
N ARG A 344 5.08 -6.09 28.63
CA ARG A 344 4.75 -6.87 29.84
C ARG A 344 4.40 -8.29 29.45
N ILE A 345 4.66 -9.23 30.36
CA ILE A 345 4.27 -10.65 30.25
C ILE A 345 3.57 -11.10 31.54
N ALA A 346 2.56 -11.95 31.40
CA ALA A 346 1.90 -12.60 32.53
C ALA A 346 1.65 -14.08 32.22
N ASN A 347 1.84 -14.93 33.23
CA ASN A 347 1.62 -16.38 33.17
C ASN A 347 0.98 -16.83 34.48
N ARG A 348 -0.15 -17.52 34.44
CA ARG A 348 -0.90 -17.94 35.65
C ARG A 348 -0.09 -18.80 36.62
N GLN A 349 0.83 -19.62 36.11
CA GLN A 349 1.65 -20.51 36.93
C GLN A 349 2.87 -19.81 37.53
N VAL A 350 3.14 -18.56 37.12
CA VAL A 350 4.26 -17.76 37.59
C VAL A 350 3.72 -16.55 38.35
N GLN A 351 4.05 -16.44 39.65
CA GLN A 351 3.62 -15.33 40.51
C GLN A 351 2.10 -15.06 40.49
N GLY A 352 1.30 -16.13 40.39
CA GLY A 352 -0.17 -16.05 40.41
C GLY A 352 -0.80 -15.32 39.22
N GLY A 353 -0.06 -15.14 38.11
CA GLY A 353 -0.55 -14.38 36.96
C GLY A 353 -0.27 -12.88 37.00
N ALA A 354 0.55 -12.39 37.93
CA ALA A 354 0.92 -10.98 37.95
C ALA A 354 1.67 -10.55 36.66
N TRP A 355 1.35 -9.35 36.17
CA TRP A 355 2.12 -8.73 35.08
C TRP A 355 3.52 -8.33 35.54
N ARG A 356 4.51 -8.68 34.74
CA ARG A 356 5.92 -8.32 34.96
C ARG A 356 6.53 -7.72 33.70
N PRO A 357 7.61 -6.92 33.81
CA PRO A 357 8.35 -6.43 32.65
C PRO A 357 8.76 -7.57 31.70
N TYR A 358 8.66 -7.30 30.40
CA TYR A 358 9.13 -8.17 29.34
C TYR A 358 10.26 -7.47 28.58
N ASP A 359 11.42 -8.12 28.55
CA ASP A 359 12.69 -7.64 28.01
C ASP A 359 13.08 -8.31 26.69
N GLY A 360 12.18 -9.13 26.12
CA GLY A 360 12.42 -9.76 24.83
C GLY A 360 12.49 -8.76 23.68
N THR A 361 13.22 -9.14 22.63
CA THR A 361 13.59 -8.27 21.50
C THR A 361 12.41 -7.68 20.73
N ASN A 362 11.28 -8.38 20.65
CA ASN A 362 10.02 -7.83 20.17
C ASN A 362 9.22 -7.28 21.38
N PRO A 363 9.04 -5.95 21.51
CA PRO A 363 8.40 -5.36 22.69
C PRO A 363 6.87 -5.54 22.74
N HIS A 364 6.24 -6.17 21.74
CA HIS A 364 4.79 -6.40 21.68
C HIS A 364 3.94 -5.13 21.88
N THR A 365 4.37 -4.00 21.28
CA THR A 365 3.62 -2.73 21.29
C THR A 365 2.74 -2.53 20.06
N ARG A 366 2.93 -3.37 19.03
CA ARG A 366 2.19 -3.38 17.77
C ARG A 366 1.27 -4.58 17.61
N HIS A 367 1.33 -5.55 18.52
CA HIS A 367 0.42 -6.69 18.62
C HIS A 367 0.51 -7.29 20.03
N LEU A 368 -0.56 -7.93 20.45
CA LEU A 368 -0.61 -8.79 21.64
C LEU A 368 -0.26 -10.21 21.22
N HIS A 369 0.52 -10.91 22.03
CA HIS A 369 0.82 -12.33 21.84
C HIS A 369 0.16 -13.15 22.94
N VAL A 370 -0.52 -14.25 22.59
CA VAL A 370 -1.10 -15.21 23.53
C VAL A 370 -0.69 -16.63 23.14
N SER A 371 -0.29 -17.42 24.13
CA SER A 371 0.02 -18.85 23.95
C SER A 371 -0.90 -19.72 24.79
N VAL A 372 -1.35 -20.85 24.23
CA VAL A 372 -2.21 -21.84 24.91
C VAL A 372 -1.43 -23.08 25.33
N ARG A 373 -1.96 -23.80 26.30
CA ARG A 373 -1.39 -25.05 26.79
C ARG A 373 -1.55 -26.14 25.73
N ALA A 374 -0.52 -26.95 25.54
CA ALA A 374 -0.54 -28.04 24.57
C ALA A 374 -1.71 -29.02 24.81
N GLU A 375 -2.04 -29.30 26.08
CA GLU A 375 -3.15 -30.19 26.45
C GLU A 375 -4.54 -29.59 26.16
N ALA A 376 -4.63 -28.26 26.08
CA ALA A 376 -5.88 -27.53 25.89
C ALA A 376 -6.11 -27.11 24.41
N ARG A 377 -5.21 -27.48 23.51
CA ARG A 377 -5.21 -27.06 22.10
C ARG A 377 -6.52 -27.36 21.35
N ASN A 378 -7.19 -28.45 21.69
CA ASN A 378 -8.43 -28.91 21.04
C ASN A 378 -9.70 -28.43 21.75
N ASP A 379 -9.59 -27.57 22.76
CA ASP A 379 -10.74 -27.03 23.48
C ASP A 379 -11.38 -25.86 22.71
N GLU A 380 -12.34 -26.22 21.85
CA GLU A 380 -13.06 -25.32 20.96
C GLU A 380 -14.23 -24.56 21.63
N ARG A 381 -14.38 -24.62 22.96
CA ARG A 381 -15.39 -23.84 23.67
C ARG A 381 -15.23 -22.33 23.35
N PRO A 382 -16.32 -21.54 23.28
CA PRO A 382 -16.21 -20.12 23.00
C PRO A 382 -15.30 -19.39 24.00
N TRP A 383 -14.44 -18.50 23.50
CA TRP A 383 -13.66 -17.57 24.31
C TRP A 383 -14.53 -16.44 24.84
N SER A 384 -14.31 -16.09 26.10
CA SER A 384 -14.82 -14.84 26.67
C SER A 384 -13.94 -13.69 26.19
N LEU A 385 -14.52 -12.70 25.51
CA LEU A 385 -13.82 -11.53 24.97
C LEU A 385 -14.25 -10.27 25.74
N PRO A 386 -13.39 -9.24 25.85
CA PRO A 386 -13.77 -7.98 26.48
C PRO A 386 -14.89 -7.27 25.70
N ASP A 387 -15.59 -6.38 26.41
CA ASP A 387 -16.58 -5.49 25.81
C ASP A 387 -15.87 -4.39 25.00
N GLN A 388 -16.51 -3.85 23.96
CA GLN A 388 -15.88 -2.82 23.12
C GLN A 388 -15.81 -1.48 23.89
N GLY A 389 -14.64 -1.05 24.44
CA GLY A 389 -14.57 0.32 25.01
C GLY A 389 -13.41 0.87 25.87
N ALA A 390 -12.24 0.26 26.09
CA ALA A 390 -11.20 0.84 26.97
C ALA A 390 -9.92 1.35 26.22
N ALA A 391 -9.25 2.42 26.72
CA ALA A 391 -7.99 3.00 26.20
C ALA A 391 -7.26 3.88 27.25
N VAL A 392 -5.91 3.95 27.26
CA VAL A 392 -5.08 4.74 28.22
C VAL A 392 -3.89 5.53 27.57
N ALA A 393 -3.43 6.60 28.24
CA ALA A 393 -2.58 7.74 27.81
C ALA A 393 -1.03 7.62 27.98
N GLY A 394 -0.23 8.42 27.23
CA GLY A 394 1.20 8.69 27.52
C GLY A 394 2.26 8.76 26.39
N ALA A 395 1.90 8.86 25.10
CA ALA A 395 2.87 8.85 23.99
C ALA A 395 3.47 10.25 23.63
N PRO A 396 4.71 10.34 23.09
CA PRO A 396 5.33 11.60 22.66
C PRO A 396 4.47 12.34 21.61
N ALA A 397 4.49 13.68 21.66
CA ALA A 397 3.60 14.53 20.87
C ALA A 397 3.82 14.33 19.36
N VAL A 398 2.81 13.77 18.69
CA VAL A 398 2.71 13.75 17.24
C VAL A 398 2.72 15.21 16.76
N PRO A 399 3.56 15.59 15.77
CA PRO A 399 3.54 16.96 15.24
C PRO A 399 2.13 17.30 14.76
N PRO A 400 1.65 18.53 15.00
CA PRO A 400 0.27 18.92 14.72
C PRO A 400 -0.07 18.66 13.26
N LEU A 401 -1.32 18.30 13.01
CA LEU A 401 -1.81 18.07 11.66
C LEU A 401 -2.05 19.43 10.97
N PRO A 402 -1.60 19.58 9.71
CA PRO A 402 -2.02 20.73 8.93
C PRO A 402 -3.53 20.67 8.67
N GLY A 403 -4.15 21.82 8.36
CA GLY A 403 -5.52 21.86 7.86
C GLY A 403 -5.68 21.07 6.56
N VAL A 404 -6.91 20.79 6.14
CA VAL A 404 -7.15 19.97 4.93
C VAL A 404 -6.64 20.68 3.67
N VAL A 405 -6.68 22.01 3.62
CA VAL A 405 -6.16 22.82 2.51
C VAL A 405 -4.64 22.73 2.41
N GLU A 406 -3.93 22.93 3.52
CA GLU A 406 -2.47 22.83 3.58
C GLU A 406 -2.03 21.38 3.34
N GLY A 407 -2.72 20.42 3.96
CA GLY A 407 -2.48 19.00 3.73
C GLY A 407 -2.69 18.59 2.27
N TRP A 408 -3.63 19.22 1.56
CA TRP A 408 -3.79 19.03 0.12
C TRP A 408 -2.60 19.60 -0.67
N LYS A 409 -2.21 20.84 -0.39
CA LYS A 409 -1.07 21.53 -1.05
C LYS A 409 0.25 20.77 -0.83
N ASP A 410 0.43 20.17 0.34
CA ASP A 410 1.61 19.40 0.72
C ASP A 410 1.55 17.92 0.30
N GLY A 411 0.46 17.47 -0.33
CA GLY A 411 0.31 16.07 -0.77
C GLY A 411 0.14 15.07 0.38
N LEU A 412 -0.36 15.53 1.53
CA LEU A 412 -0.56 14.75 2.76
C LEU A 412 -1.97 14.14 2.88
N VAL A 413 -2.87 14.46 1.95
CA VAL A 413 -4.18 13.81 1.84
C VAL A 413 -3.99 12.38 1.33
N ASP A 414 -4.52 11.40 2.05
CA ASP A 414 -4.06 10.01 1.93
C ASP A 414 -5.16 8.96 1.67
N ASN A 415 -6.37 9.40 1.29
CA ASN A 415 -7.53 8.50 1.11
C ASN A 415 -8.53 8.91 0.02
N VAL A 416 -8.08 9.53 -1.07
CA VAL A 416 -8.96 9.85 -2.20
C VAL A 416 -9.16 8.63 -3.11
N TYR A 417 -10.15 7.81 -2.82
CA TYR A 417 -10.63 6.75 -3.72
C TYR A 417 -12.05 7.04 -4.19
N TRP A 418 -12.38 6.65 -5.41
CA TRP A 418 -13.68 6.93 -6.03
C TRP A 418 -14.57 5.70 -6.08
N SER A 419 -15.85 5.89 -5.78
CA SER A 419 -16.92 4.94 -6.07
C SER A 419 -17.89 5.55 -7.06
N GLU A 420 -18.43 4.73 -7.96
CA GLU A 420 -19.57 5.13 -8.77
C GLU A 420 -20.86 5.04 -7.94
N LEU A 421 -21.75 6.01 -8.15
CA LEU A 421 -23.04 6.13 -7.48
C LEU A 421 -24.10 6.46 -8.52
N GLU A 422 -25.12 5.61 -8.63
CA GLU A 422 -26.25 5.85 -9.52
C GLU A 422 -27.37 6.61 -8.79
N LEU A 423 -27.88 7.66 -9.43
CA LEU A 423 -29.01 8.44 -8.95
C LEU A 423 -29.86 8.88 -10.15
N GLY A 424 -30.90 8.10 -10.46
CA GLY A 424 -31.69 8.28 -11.67
C GLY A 424 -30.82 8.14 -12.93
N PRO A 425 -30.85 9.10 -13.89
CA PRO A 425 -30.03 9.04 -15.09
C PRO A 425 -28.55 9.33 -14.85
N TYR A 426 -28.19 9.77 -13.63
CA TYR A 426 -26.83 10.20 -13.31
C TYR A 426 -26.00 9.05 -12.77
N ARG A 427 -24.77 8.92 -13.28
CA ARG A 427 -23.70 8.16 -12.66
C ARG A 427 -22.64 9.12 -12.15
N LEU A 428 -22.62 9.28 -10.83
CA LEU A 428 -21.77 10.20 -10.10
C LEU A 428 -20.52 9.46 -9.61
N ARG A 429 -19.40 10.18 -9.47
CA ARG A 429 -18.23 9.67 -8.75
C ARG A 429 -18.14 10.37 -7.40
N VAL A 430 -18.21 9.60 -6.34
CA VAL A 430 -18.15 10.11 -4.96
C VAL A 430 -16.93 9.53 -4.25
N ALA A 431 -16.28 10.30 -3.40
CA ALA A 431 -15.17 9.81 -2.59
C ALA A 431 -15.66 8.64 -1.72
N THR A 432 -14.89 7.58 -1.57
CA THR A 432 -15.30 6.40 -0.79
C THR A 432 -15.40 6.67 0.71
N ASP A 433 -14.81 7.77 1.18
CA ASP A 433 -14.76 8.18 2.59
C ASP A 433 -14.64 9.72 2.67
N ALA A 434 -14.76 10.29 3.87
CA ALA A 434 -14.38 11.67 4.09
C ALA A 434 -12.86 11.83 4.04
N LEU A 435 -12.36 12.96 3.54
CA LEU A 435 -10.93 13.20 3.36
C LEU A 435 -10.17 13.09 4.68
N SER A 436 -8.96 12.52 4.62
CA SER A 436 -8.03 12.43 5.73
C SER A 436 -6.64 12.94 5.38
N VAL A 437 -5.98 13.53 6.37
CA VAL A 437 -4.59 13.95 6.33
C VAL A 437 -3.82 13.12 7.35
N ARG A 438 -2.79 12.40 6.89
CA ARG A 438 -1.97 11.50 7.74
C ARG A 438 -2.81 10.56 8.63
N GLY A 439 -3.87 10.00 8.07
CA GLY A 439 -4.73 9.00 8.69
C GLY A 439 -5.94 9.55 9.43
N VAL A 440 -6.04 10.87 9.62
CA VAL A 440 -7.11 11.49 10.43
C VAL A 440 -8.09 12.23 9.53
N ARG A 441 -9.38 11.95 9.66
CA ARG A 441 -10.45 12.73 9.03
C ARG A 441 -10.55 14.05 9.76
N LEU A 442 -10.19 15.13 9.08
CA LEU A 442 -10.11 16.45 9.69
C LEU A 442 -11.36 17.28 9.41
N PRO A 443 -11.79 18.12 10.36
CA PRO A 443 -12.83 19.10 10.14
C PRO A 443 -12.51 20.08 9.02
N VAL A 444 -13.49 20.29 8.15
CA VAL A 444 -13.43 21.21 7.01
C VAL A 444 -14.51 22.26 7.19
N ALA A 445 -14.17 23.54 7.05
CA ALA A 445 -15.14 24.63 6.97
C ALA A 445 -15.64 24.75 5.53
N PHE A 446 -16.84 25.29 5.32
CA PHE A 446 -17.38 25.40 3.96
C PHE A 446 -16.47 26.23 3.04
N ARG A 447 -15.86 27.30 3.56
CA ARG A 447 -14.87 28.10 2.83
C ARG A 447 -13.65 27.29 2.40
N GLU A 448 -13.15 26.41 3.25
CA GLU A 448 -12.02 25.52 2.95
C GLU A 448 -12.41 24.50 1.87
N ALA A 449 -13.64 23.97 1.93
CA ALA A 449 -14.17 23.10 0.87
C ALA A 449 -14.25 23.85 -0.48
N LEU A 450 -14.73 25.10 -0.48
CA LEU A 450 -14.77 25.93 -1.70
C LEU A 450 -13.37 26.28 -2.22
N GLU A 451 -12.38 26.52 -1.35
CA GLU A 451 -10.98 26.69 -1.77
C GLU A 451 -10.46 25.41 -2.45
N LEU A 452 -10.73 24.25 -1.86
CA LEU A 452 -10.35 22.96 -2.44
C LEU A 452 -11.05 22.73 -3.78
N CYS A 453 -12.30 23.17 -3.97
CA CYS A 453 -12.99 23.07 -5.27
C CYS A 453 -12.25 23.83 -6.38
N ARG A 454 -11.63 24.98 -6.08
CA ARG A 454 -10.89 25.78 -7.08
C ARG A 454 -9.58 25.14 -7.54
N VAL A 455 -8.98 24.31 -6.68
CA VAL A 455 -7.68 23.66 -6.94
C VAL A 455 -7.80 22.17 -7.20
N SER A 456 -9.03 21.66 -7.28
CA SER A 456 -9.34 20.26 -7.55
C SER A 456 -10.47 20.15 -8.58
N HIS A 457 -10.86 18.93 -8.92
CA HIS A 457 -12.06 18.68 -9.71
C HIS A 457 -13.22 18.22 -8.82
N TYR A 458 -13.30 18.71 -7.58
CA TYR A 458 -14.23 18.22 -6.56
C TYR A 458 -15.28 19.27 -6.18
N LEU A 459 -16.41 18.79 -5.66
CA LEU A 459 -17.56 19.58 -5.26
C LEU A 459 -18.08 19.08 -3.90
N PRO A 460 -18.69 19.94 -3.07
CA PRO A 460 -19.53 19.50 -1.96
C PRO A 460 -20.74 18.73 -2.50
N PRO A 461 -21.26 17.73 -1.78
CA PRO A 461 -22.44 16.98 -2.22
C PRO A 461 -23.71 17.84 -2.14
N THR A 462 -24.77 17.44 -2.83
CA THR A 462 -26.13 17.93 -2.56
C THR A 462 -26.80 17.02 -1.52
N ARG A 463 -27.95 17.44 -0.98
CA ARG A 463 -28.78 16.56 -0.12
C ARG A 463 -29.10 15.22 -0.79
N ALA A 464 -29.51 15.25 -2.06
CA ALA A 464 -29.85 14.04 -2.82
C ALA A 464 -28.64 13.10 -2.97
N ILE A 465 -27.44 13.65 -3.18
CA ILE A 465 -26.21 12.88 -3.26
C ILE A 465 -25.85 12.29 -1.89
N CYS A 466 -25.98 13.03 -0.79
CA CYS A 466 -25.79 12.48 0.55
C CYS A 466 -26.76 11.32 0.84
N ASP A 467 -28.03 11.43 0.43
CA ASP A 467 -29.04 10.38 0.59
C ASP A 467 -28.78 9.17 -0.31
N ALA A 468 -28.33 9.38 -1.54
CA ALA A 468 -27.92 8.32 -2.45
C ALA A 468 -26.66 7.61 -1.94
N ARG A 469 -25.65 8.36 -1.49
CA ARG A 469 -24.42 7.84 -0.88
C ARG A 469 -24.76 6.94 0.30
N TRP A 470 -25.61 7.40 1.21
CA TRP A 470 -26.03 6.61 2.37
C TRP A 470 -26.68 5.29 1.94
N ARG A 471 -27.60 5.35 0.97
CA ARG A 471 -28.25 4.14 0.44
C ARG A 471 -27.28 3.19 -0.25
N ALA A 472 -26.28 3.70 -0.96
CA ALA A 472 -25.30 2.88 -1.68
C ALA A 472 -24.12 2.41 -0.82
N ALA A 473 -23.90 3.02 0.36
CA ALA A 473 -22.75 2.73 1.19
C ALA A 473 -22.72 1.26 1.61
N VAL A 474 -21.60 0.59 1.29
CA VAL A 474 -21.28 -0.78 1.71
C VAL A 474 -21.08 -0.81 3.22
N ARG A 475 -20.52 0.27 3.78
CA ARG A 475 -20.35 0.44 5.21
C ARG A 475 -21.04 1.71 5.69
N ARG A 476 -21.99 1.56 6.60
CA ARG A 476 -22.69 2.67 7.26
C ARG A 476 -22.25 2.75 8.70
N VAL A 477 -21.80 3.92 9.13
CA VAL A 477 -21.40 4.15 10.52
C VAL A 477 -22.34 5.18 11.13
N VAL A 478 -23.11 4.75 12.12
CA VAL A 478 -23.95 5.64 12.94
C VAL A 478 -23.33 5.72 14.31
N LEU A 479 -23.05 6.94 14.76
CA LEU A 479 -22.71 7.21 16.15
C LEU A 479 -23.83 8.07 16.73
N ALA A 480 -24.21 7.78 17.97
CA ALA A 480 -25.12 8.67 18.69
C ALA A 480 -24.49 10.07 18.73
N PRO A 481 -25.26 11.15 18.46
CA PRO A 481 -24.77 12.50 18.67
C PRO A 481 -24.34 12.63 20.12
N LEU A 482 -23.23 13.33 20.35
CA LEU A 482 -22.86 13.77 21.69
C LEU A 482 -23.87 14.83 22.11
N ALA A 483 -24.98 14.41 22.71
CA ALA A 483 -25.88 15.31 23.43
C ALA A 483 -25.28 15.61 24.82
N PRO A 484 -25.54 16.77 25.43
CA PRO A 484 -25.30 16.96 26.85
C PRO A 484 -25.95 15.82 27.65
N PRO A 485 -25.27 15.26 28.67
CA PRO A 485 -24.04 15.76 29.30
C PRO A 485 -22.72 15.25 28.70
N GLY A 486 -22.76 14.42 27.64
CA GLY A 486 -21.56 13.79 27.08
C GLY A 486 -20.67 14.73 26.25
N LEU A 487 -21.25 15.77 25.63
CA LEU A 487 -20.49 16.72 24.81
C LEU A 487 -19.52 17.59 25.64
N PRO A 488 -19.92 18.24 26.75
CA PRO A 488 -19.00 18.99 27.59
C PRO A 488 -17.79 18.15 28.06
N ALA A 489 -18.05 16.95 28.59
CA ALA A 489 -16.99 16.06 29.06
C ALA A 489 -16.04 15.59 27.94
N LEU A 490 -16.53 15.48 26.70
CA LEU A 490 -15.69 15.16 25.55
C LEU A 490 -14.83 16.35 25.12
N LEU A 491 -15.41 17.55 25.07
CA LEU A 491 -14.67 18.77 24.72
C LEU A 491 -13.60 19.10 25.78
N ASP A 492 -13.89 18.87 27.06
CA ASP A 492 -12.93 19.01 28.16
C ASP A 492 -11.77 18.00 28.03
N ARG A 493 -12.07 16.76 27.61
CA ARG A 493 -11.08 15.71 27.41
C ARG A 493 -10.20 15.93 26.17
N TYR A 494 -10.75 16.57 25.13
CA TYR A 494 -10.06 16.84 23.87
C TYR A 494 -10.17 18.32 23.52
N PRO A 495 -9.31 19.18 24.10
CA PRO A 495 -9.49 20.62 24.06
C PRO A 495 -9.19 21.26 22.70
N THR A 496 -8.55 20.53 21.77
CA THR A 496 -8.23 21.03 20.43
C THR A 496 -9.07 20.33 19.36
N LEU A 497 -9.35 21.03 18.27
CA LEU A 497 -10.09 20.47 17.13
C LEU A 497 -9.36 19.26 16.52
N GLU A 498 -8.02 19.26 16.54
CA GLU A 498 -7.22 18.11 16.12
C GLU A 498 -7.42 16.90 17.05
N ALA A 499 -7.38 17.10 18.37
CA ALA A 499 -7.59 16.02 19.33
C ALA A 499 -9.00 15.43 19.19
N GLN A 500 -10.00 16.30 18.97
CA GLN A 500 -11.38 15.87 18.69
C GLN A 500 -11.47 15.11 17.36
N ALA A 501 -10.80 15.57 16.30
CA ALA A 501 -10.77 14.91 14.99
C ALA A 501 -10.14 13.51 15.05
N ARG A 502 -9.07 13.36 15.85
CA ARG A 502 -8.43 12.05 16.11
C ARG A 502 -9.38 11.10 16.81
N GLU A 503 -10.02 11.56 17.88
CA GLU A 503 -11.02 10.78 18.60
C GLU A 503 -12.23 10.44 17.71
N TRP A 504 -12.71 11.39 16.91
CA TRP A 504 -13.82 11.17 16.00
C TRP A 504 -13.48 10.16 14.92
N SER A 505 -12.29 10.28 14.30
CA SER A 505 -11.77 9.31 13.33
C SER A 505 -11.66 7.91 13.91
N LYS A 506 -11.20 7.78 15.16
CA LYS A 506 -11.15 6.52 15.89
C LYS A 506 -12.54 5.88 16.03
N ARG A 507 -13.55 6.67 16.39
CA ARG A 507 -14.94 6.19 16.51
C ARG A 507 -15.56 5.79 15.18
N ILE A 508 -15.20 6.46 14.09
CA ILE A 508 -15.62 6.08 12.73
C ILE A 508 -14.92 4.77 12.29
N GLY A 509 -13.69 4.55 12.76
CA GLY A 509 -12.87 3.39 12.44
C GLY A 509 -12.18 3.52 11.08
N PRO A 510 -11.89 2.39 10.40
CA PRO A 510 -11.01 2.37 9.22
C PRO A 510 -11.41 3.34 8.15
N LYS A 511 -10.39 3.94 7.51
CA LYS A 511 -10.52 4.46 6.17
C LYS A 511 -10.89 3.33 5.22
N SER A 512 -11.85 3.58 4.34
CA SER A 512 -12.40 2.55 3.47
C SER A 512 -12.15 2.90 2.01
N ALA A 513 -11.61 1.96 1.23
CA ALA A 513 -11.59 2.05 -0.24
C ALA A 513 -12.92 1.59 -0.86
N ALA A 514 -13.83 1.00 -0.06
CA ALA A 514 -15.22 0.77 -0.40
C ALA A 514 -16.10 1.92 0.12
N LEU A 515 -17.23 2.20 -0.52
CA LEU A 515 -18.08 3.33 -0.15
C LEU A 515 -18.56 3.24 1.31
N LEU A 516 -18.06 4.15 2.13
CA LEU A 516 -18.39 4.37 3.53
C LEU A 516 -19.16 5.67 3.67
N ASP A 517 -20.32 5.61 4.33
CA ASP A 517 -21.03 6.80 4.77
C ASP A 517 -21.18 6.74 6.28
N GLY A 518 -20.97 7.87 6.95
CA GLY A 518 -20.69 7.86 8.37
C GLY A 518 -21.34 9.00 9.15
N PRO A 519 -20.94 9.15 10.41
CA PRO A 519 -21.60 9.99 11.39
C PRO A 519 -21.08 11.43 11.31
N TRP A 520 -21.05 12.03 10.12
CA TRP A 520 -20.58 13.41 9.97
C TRP A 520 -21.65 14.29 9.34
N LYS A 521 -21.54 15.58 9.60
CA LYS A 521 -22.28 16.64 8.91
C LYS A 521 -21.49 17.00 7.67
N GLU A 522 -22.10 16.85 6.50
CA GLU A 522 -21.57 17.34 5.24
C GLU A 522 -21.96 18.80 5.05
N TRP A 523 -21.08 19.57 4.42
CA TRP A 523 -21.48 20.82 3.80
C TRP A 523 -22.11 20.54 2.46
N ILE A 524 -23.37 20.95 2.29
CA ILE A 524 -24.13 20.66 1.08
C ILE A 524 -24.36 21.90 0.23
N LEU A 525 -24.43 21.67 -1.08
CA LEU A 525 -24.92 22.63 -2.04
C LEU A 525 -26.45 22.70 -1.99
N GLU A 526 -27.01 23.90 -2.00
CA GLU A 526 -28.45 24.19 -1.91
C GLU A 526 -28.82 25.41 -2.78
N PRO A 527 -30.02 25.46 -3.40
CA PRO A 527 -30.42 26.57 -4.27
C PRO A 527 -30.41 27.95 -3.59
N GLY A 528 -30.76 28.00 -2.29
CA GLY A 528 -30.93 29.26 -1.57
C GLY A 528 -29.67 29.76 -0.86
N LEU A 529 -28.50 29.19 -1.10
CA LEU A 529 -27.28 29.48 -0.34
C LEU A 529 -26.78 30.91 -0.61
N ARG A 530 -26.56 31.70 0.45
CA ARG A 530 -26.04 33.08 0.33
C ARG A 530 -24.53 33.10 0.52
N GLU A 531 -23.86 34.13 0.02
CA GLU A 531 -22.43 34.33 0.30
C GLU A 531 -22.15 34.30 1.81
N ARG A 532 -21.03 33.68 2.18
CA ARG A 532 -20.58 33.46 3.57
C ARG A 532 -21.54 32.61 4.43
N GLN A 533 -22.61 32.07 3.88
CA GLN A 533 -23.45 31.09 4.57
C GLN A 533 -22.93 29.68 4.29
N ALA A 534 -23.20 28.76 5.21
CA ALA A 534 -23.05 27.34 4.97
C ALA A 534 -24.36 26.60 5.31
N VAL A 535 -24.63 25.51 4.59
CA VAL A 535 -25.73 24.59 4.92
C VAL A 535 -25.15 23.23 5.23
N SER A 536 -25.43 22.74 6.43
CA SER A 536 -25.02 21.39 6.84
C SER A 536 -26.18 20.41 6.74
N TYR A 537 -25.86 19.17 6.41
CA TYR A 537 -26.79 18.05 6.35
C TYR A 537 -26.10 16.75 6.75
N GLY A 538 -26.85 15.80 7.31
CA GLY A 538 -26.33 14.47 7.62
C GLY A 538 -26.32 14.19 9.11
N LEU A 539 -25.24 13.58 9.60
CA LEU A 539 -25.18 12.95 10.91
C LEU A 539 -26.31 11.92 11.05
N ARG A 540 -26.13 10.79 10.37
CA ARG A 540 -27.16 9.77 10.16
C ARG A 540 -27.60 9.10 11.46
N ARG A 541 -28.87 8.71 11.51
CA ARG A 541 -29.51 7.86 12.52
C ARG A 541 -29.52 6.42 12.03
N GLU A 542 -29.70 5.48 12.96
CA GLU A 542 -29.73 4.04 12.67
C GLU A 542 -30.81 3.65 11.64
N GLY A 543 -31.94 4.37 11.63
CA GLY A 543 -33.01 4.23 10.62
C GLY A 543 -32.78 5.00 9.30
N GLY A 544 -31.61 5.57 9.06
CA GLY A 544 -31.27 6.34 7.85
C GLY A 544 -31.76 7.80 7.81
N GLY A 545 -32.59 8.20 8.78
CA GLY A 545 -32.89 9.60 9.05
C GLY A 545 -31.64 10.40 9.45
N VAL A 546 -31.77 11.72 9.55
CA VAL A 546 -30.65 12.61 9.90
C VAL A 546 -30.92 13.35 11.20
N TRP A 547 -29.88 13.60 11.98
CA TRP A 547 -29.94 14.54 13.09
C TRP A 547 -29.84 15.98 12.60
N GLN A 548 -28.99 16.23 11.60
CA GLN A 548 -28.86 17.53 10.97
C GLN A 548 -29.70 17.54 9.69
N THR A 549 -30.92 18.06 9.80
CA THR A 549 -31.66 18.54 8.62
C THR A 549 -30.97 19.77 8.05
N PRO A 550 -31.21 20.14 6.78
CA PRO A 550 -30.58 21.32 6.18
C PRO A 550 -30.70 22.55 7.09
N GLY A 551 -29.56 22.97 7.65
CA GLY A 551 -29.49 23.99 8.69
C GLY A 551 -28.57 25.13 8.28
N ARG A 552 -29.04 26.37 8.47
CA ARG A 552 -28.42 27.62 8.00
C ARG A 552 -27.83 28.49 9.11
N VAL A 553 -27.69 27.91 10.31
CA VAL A 553 -27.30 28.61 11.54
C VAL A 553 -25.84 29.08 11.52
N HIS A 554 -25.00 28.43 10.72
CA HIS A 554 -23.56 28.67 10.69
C HIS A 554 -23.12 29.42 9.42
N ASP A 555 -22.05 30.20 9.57
CA ASP A 555 -21.34 30.83 8.45
C ASP A 555 -20.34 29.86 7.79
N ASP A 556 -19.66 30.35 6.75
CA ASP A 556 -18.74 29.56 5.94
C ASP A 556 -17.39 29.25 6.59
N VAL A 557 -17.07 29.88 7.74
CA VAL A 557 -15.82 29.64 8.49
C VAL A 557 -16.02 28.70 9.66
N HIS A 558 -17.27 28.47 10.09
CA HIS A 558 -17.60 27.52 11.12
C HIS A 558 -17.17 26.09 10.73
N LYS A 559 -16.60 25.38 11.69
CA LYS A 559 -16.44 23.92 11.66
C LYS A 559 -16.33 23.39 13.09
N ASP A 560 -16.87 22.21 13.31
CA ASP A 560 -16.62 21.42 14.51
C ASP A 560 -16.11 20.02 14.14
N TRP A 561 -15.80 19.22 15.16
CA TRP A 561 -15.26 17.86 15.03
C TRP A 561 -16.08 16.92 14.14
N SER A 562 -17.36 17.22 13.90
CA SER A 562 -18.25 16.41 13.07
C SER A 562 -18.44 16.91 11.65
N GLN A 563 -17.88 18.06 11.27
CA GLN A 563 -17.94 18.58 9.90
C GLN A 563 -16.80 18.03 9.04
N LEU A 564 -17.02 16.84 8.50
CA LEU A 564 -16.09 16.18 7.58
C LEU A 564 -16.59 16.33 6.15
N TRP A 565 -15.65 16.25 5.18
CA TRP A 565 -15.97 16.42 3.77
C TRP A 565 -15.69 15.14 2.97
N ALA A 566 -16.73 14.53 2.41
CA ALA A 566 -16.61 13.47 1.40
C ALA A 566 -16.97 14.02 0.00
N PRO A 567 -15.96 14.42 -0.81
CA PRO A 567 -16.21 15.16 -2.04
C PRO A 567 -16.91 14.34 -3.12
N VAL A 568 -17.57 15.06 -4.03
CA VAL A 568 -18.10 14.56 -5.30
C VAL A 568 -17.17 15.02 -6.42
N HIS A 569 -16.86 14.15 -7.38
CA HIS A 569 -16.10 14.55 -8.55
C HIS A 569 -16.98 15.36 -9.51
N ARG A 570 -16.47 16.49 -10.02
CA ARG A 570 -17.15 17.44 -10.92
C ARG A 570 -17.67 16.80 -12.21
N LYS A 571 -16.87 15.92 -12.81
CA LYS A 571 -17.28 15.13 -13.98
C LYS A 571 -18.11 13.91 -13.59
N ALA A 572 -19.31 13.82 -14.14
CA ALA A 572 -20.24 12.69 -14.02
C ALA A 572 -20.74 12.26 -15.41
N THR A 573 -21.60 11.25 -15.48
CA THR A 573 -22.39 10.99 -16.70
C THR A 573 -23.88 11.12 -16.44
N ARG A 574 -24.63 11.54 -17.47
CA ARG A 574 -26.11 11.50 -17.53
C ARG A 574 -26.49 10.76 -18.80
N ASP A 575 -27.25 9.67 -18.68
CA ASP A 575 -27.61 8.82 -19.82
C ASP A 575 -26.40 8.36 -20.66
N SER A 576 -25.28 8.08 -19.97
CA SER A 576 -23.97 7.72 -20.53
C SER A 576 -23.19 8.83 -21.22
N GLU A 577 -23.69 10.06 -21.28
CA GLU A 577 -22.94 11.22 -21.77
C GLU A 577 -22.19 11.91 -20.63
N GLU A 578 -20.91 12.26 -20.82
CA GLU A 578 -20.14 13.01 -19.82
C GLU A 578 -20.70 14.43 -19.66
N ILE A 579 -20.90 14.84 -18.41
CA ILE A 579 -21.38 16.18 -18.05
C ILE A 579 -20.49 16.80 -16.98
N ASP A 580 -20.49 18.14 -16.94
CA ASP A 580 -20.00 18.92 -15.81
C ASP A 580 -21.15 19.14 -14.82
N LEU A 581 -21.00 18.65 -13.58
CA LEU A 581 -22.02 18.79 -12.55
C LEU A 581 -22.26 20.25 -12.15
N VAL A 582 -21.27 21.13 -12.25
CA VAL A 582 -21.47 22.56 -11.94
C VAL A 582 -22.47 23.17 -12.92
N ASP A 583 -22.30 22.88 -14.22
CA ASP A 583 -23.22 23.37 -15.25
C ASP A 583 -24.60 22.73 -15.15
N GLU A 584 -24.68 21.45 -14.79
CA GLU A 584 -25.96 20.77 -14.56
C GLU A 584 -26.72 21.36 -13.36
N LEU A 585 -26.03 21.61 -12.25
CA LEU A 585 -26.62 22.21 -11.05
C LEU A 585 -26.95 23.70 -11.25
N ALA A 586 -26.20 24.41 -12.09
CA ALA A 586 -26.49 25.79 -12.48
C ALA A 586 -27.77 25.91 -13.33
N ARG A 587 -28.05 24.93 -14.21
CA ARG A 587 -29.29 24.88 -15.01
C ARG A 587 -30.54 24.60 -14.17
N GLY A 588 -30.38 24.00 -13.00
CA GLY A 588 -31.48 23.61 -12.13
C GLY A 588 -31.88 22.15 -12.32
N SER A 589 -31.33 21.27 -11.49
CA SER A 589 -31.69 19.85 -11.49
C SER A 589 -32.65 19.57 -10.33
N GLU A 590 -33.90 19.23 -10.66
CA GLU A 590 -34.90 18.83 -9.65
C GLU A 590 -34.45 17.59 -8.87
N LEU A 591 -33.81 16.62 -9.54
CA LEU A 591 -33.38 15.38 -8.91
C LEU A 591 -32.13 15.56 -8.03
N LEU A 592 -31.13 16.31 -8.50
CA LEU A 592 -29.88 16.46 -7.76
C LEU A 592 -29.98 17.53 -6.66
N LEU A 593 -30.75 18.61 -6.87
CA LEU A 593 -30.70 19.80 -6.03
C LEU A 593 -32.08 20.36 -5.64
N GLY A 594 -33.14 20.09 -6.41
CA GLY A 594 -34.47 20.69 -6.20
C GLY A 594 -34.56 22.16 -6.59
N GLY A 595 -33.72 22.58 -7.55
CA GLY A 595 -33.60 23.97 -8.01
C GLY A 595 -32.22 24.22 -8.64
N ALA A 596 -31.90 25.51 -8.88
CA ALA A 596 -30.62 25.94 -9.47
C ALA A 596 -29.66 26.52 -8.42
N LEU A 597 -28.35 26.35 -8.64
CA LEU A 597 -27.34 26.99 -7.79
C LEU A 597 -27.38 28.53 -7.91
N PRO A 598 -27.10 29.25 -6.82
CA PRO A 598 -26.89 30.70 -6.87
C PRO A 598 -25.76 31.09 -7.84
N PRO A 599 -25.90 32.17 -8.63
CA PRO A 599 -24.88 32.60 -9.58
C PRO A 599 -23.48 32.79 -8.98
N TRP A 600 -23.39 33.39 -7.78
CA TRP A 600 -22.11 33.59 -7.08
C TRP A 600 -21.40 32.26 -6.80
N LEU A 601 -22.16 31.21 -6.48
CA LEU A 601 -21.60 29.91 -6.14
C LEU A 601 -21.16 29.17 -7.40
N VAL A 602 -21.89 29.33 -8.51
CA VAL A 602 -21.47 28.83 -9.83
C VAL A 602 -20.14 29.45 -10.24
N GLU A 603 -19.96 30.76 -10.04
CA GLU A 603 -18.69 31.45 -10.31
C GLU A 603 -17.54 30.91 -9.44
N VAL A 604 -17.79 30.62 -8.17
CA VAL A 604 -16.77 30.06 -7.27
C VAL A 604 -16.37 28.63 -7.64
N LEU A 605 -17.30 27.83 -8.15
CA LEU A 605 -17.09 26.41 -8.46
C LEU A 605 -16.58 26.15 -9.89
N ARG A 606 -16.66 27.15 -10.77
CA ARG A 606 -16.12 27.09 -12.13
C ARG A 606 -14.61 27.24 -12.12
#